data_AF-A0A1B8CUV8-F1
#
_entry.id   AF-A0A1B8CUV8-F1
#
_cell.length_a   1.000
_cell.length_b   1.000
_cell.length_c   1.000
_cell.angle_alpha   90.00
_cell.angle_beta   90.00
_cell.angle_gamma   90.00
#
_symmetry.space_group_name_H-M   'P 1'
#
loop_
_entity.id
_entity.type
_entity.pdbx_description
1 polymer ?
#
loop_
_entity_poly.entity_id
_entity_poly.type
_entity_poly.pdbx_seq_one_letter_code
_entity_poly.pdbx_strand_id
1 'polypeptide(L)'
;MATLQDALQTLSPIDAITVPQSPTDLETFLNTTFDTSQLLIDSIPLPAPDSLPTRPRSSTTTSIASSASEITLSSARPDSPPPDVSKLQKAWGKPLRLAAKDNPLGMSVYKLAGTDGKGAWFARRSVHCGLGFERWKRALQQEFPETMKIDGGPGVGNIRGIGGERCVECREAGGGKMEVYHLSAQFPGPTTPRDF
;
A
#
# COMPACT_ATOMS: atom_id res chain seq x y z
N MET A 1 3.98 12.42 18.68
CA MET A 1 2.56 12.26 18.29
C MET A 1 2.18 13.22 17.17
N ALA A 2 2.57 14.51 17.23
CA ALA A 2 2.50 15.41 16.07
C ALA A 2 3.12 14.78 14.81
N THR A 3 4.34 14.24 14.93
CA THR A 3 5.08 13.61 13.83
C THR A 3 4.35 12.52 13.03
N LEU A 4 3.51 11.68 13.65
CA LEU A 4 2.79 10.62 12.93
C LEU A 4 1.54 11.16 12.24
N GLN A 5 0.79 12.04 12.89
CA GLN A 5 -0.41 12.63 12.28
C GLN A 5 -0.02 13.56 11.13
N ASP A 6 1.06 14.33 11.28
CA ASP A 6 1.60 15.18 10.21
C ASP A 6 2.02 14.34 9.01
N ALA A 7 2.70 13.20 9.25
CA ALA A 7 3.05 12.26 8.19
C ALA A 7 1.82 11.66 7.51
N LEU A 8 0.78 11.29 8.26
CA LEU A 8 -0.47 10.77 7.70
C LEU A 8 -1.21 11.81 6.85
N GLN A 9 -1.12 13.09 7.22
CA GLN A 9 -1.70 14.18 6.42
C GLN A 9 -1.03 14.33 5.05
N THR A 10 0.19 13.82 4.84
CA THR A 10 0.80 13.79 3.49
C THR A 10 0.07 12.87 2.52
N LEU A 11 -0.76 11.94 3.02
CA LEU A 11 -1.62 11.09 2.18
C LEU A 11 -2.95 11.76 1.81
N SER A 12 -3.23 12.96 2.36
CA SER A 12 -4.43 13.72 2.03
C SER A 12 -4.35 14.24 0.58
N PRO A 13 -5.51 14.55 -0.03
CA PRO A 13 -5.54 15.17 -1.35
C PRO A 13 -4.72 16.46 -1.38
N ILE A 14 -3.91 16.63 -2.42
CA ILE A 14 -3.17 17.85 -2.71
C ILE A 14 -3.64 18.43 -4.04
N ASP A 15 -3.55 19.75 -4.19
CA ASP A 15 -3.88 20.40 -5.45
C ASP A 15 -2.79 20.08 -6.48
N ALA A 16 -3.19 19.69 -7.70
CA ALA A 16 -2.26 19.34 -8.78
C ALA A 16 -1.24 20.45 -9.09
N ILE A 17 -1.61 21.72 -8.89
CA ILE A 17 -0.73 22.88 -9.09
C ILE A 17 0.43 22.93 -8.09
N THR A 18 0.35 22.21 -6.98
CA THR A 18 1.41 22.16 -5.95
C THR A 18 2.47 21.12 -6.28
N VAL A 19 2.21 20.22 -7.22
CA VAL A 19 3.17 19.21 -7.67
C VAL A 19 4.27 19.90 -8.49
N PRO A 20 5.55 19.80 -8.07
CA PRO A 20 6.63 20.52 -8.73
C PRO A 20 6.82 20.14 -10.19
N GLN A 21 7.12 21.15 -10.99
CA GLN A 21 7.29 21.01 -12.43
C GLN A 21 8.75 20.94 -12.86
N SER A 22 9.67 21.50 -12.06
CA SER A 22 11.10 21.45 -12.35
C SER A 22 11.68 20.08 -11.92
N PRO A 23 12.68 19.54 -12.63
CA PRO A 23 13.28 18.25 -12.27
C PRO A 23 13.92 18.22 -10.87
N THR A 24 14.58 19.31 -10.46
CA THR A 24 15.26 19.42 -9.16
C THR A 24 14.26 19.52 -8.00
N ASP A 25 13.19 20.29 -8.18
CA ASP A 25 12.15 20.39 -7.15
C ASP A 25 11.34 19.09 -7.06
N LEU A 26 11.13 18.41 -8.19
CA LEU A 26 10.48 17.10 -8.23
C LEU A 26 11.31 16.04 -7.51
N GLU A 27 12.63 16.01 -7.69
CA GLU A 27 13.53 15.12 -6.93
C GLU A 27 13.40 15.36 -5.41
N THR A 28 13.40 16.62 -4.98
CA THR A 28 13.23 16.99 -3.56
C THR A 28 11.87 16.53 -3.02
N PHE A 29 10.81 16.73 -3.81
CA PHE A 29 9.46 16.28 -3.47
C PHE A 29 9.35 14.75 -3.35
N LEU A 30 9.96 14.01 -4.28
CA LEU A 30 9.99 12.54 -4.25
C LEU A 30 10.76 12.03 -3.03
N ASN A 31 11.94 12.57 -2.75
CA ASN A 31 12.74 12.17 -1.59
C ASN A 31 11.99 12.43 -0.27
N THR A 32 11.34 13.58 -0.14
CA THR A 32 10.50 13.90 1.03
C THR A 32 9.32 12.92 1.18
N THR A 33 8.71 12.53 0.05
CA THR A 33 7.62 11.55 0.01
C THR A 33 8.11 10.16 0.42
N PHE A 34 9.30 9.75 -0.02
CA PHE A 34 9.89 8.47 0.36
C PHE A 34 10.26 8.43 1.85
N ASP A 35 10.87 9.49 2.39
CA ASP A 35 11.19 9.59 3.82
C ASP A 35 9.93 9.51 4.68
N THR A 36 8.88 10.23 4.29
CA THR A 36 7.60 10.20 5.00
C THR A 36 6.93 8.83 4.88
N SER A 37 7.00 8.19 3.71
CA SER A 37 6.48 6.84 3.48
C SER A 37 7.20 5.80 4.35
N GLN A 38 8.52 5.91 4.47
CA GLN A 38 9.33 5.04 5.33
C GLN A 38 8.90 5.19 6.80
N LEU A 39 8.75 6.43 7.28
CA LEU A 39 8.23 6.71 8.62
C LEU A 39 6.86 6.07 8.85
N LEU A 40 5.93 6.22 7.89
CA LEU A 40 4.59 5.64 7.98
C LEU A 40 4.63 4.11 8.06
N ILE A 41 5.41 3.46 7.19
CA ILE A 41 5.58 2.00 7.16
C ILE A 41 6.18 1.48 8.48
N ASP A 42 7.22 2.14 8.97
CA ASP A 42 7.91 1.75 10.21
C ASP A 42 7.10 2.02 11.47
N SER A 43 6.20 3.01 11.42
CA SER A 43 5.28 3.34 12.51
C SER A 43 4.23 2.25 12.74
N ILE A 44 3.94 1.38 11.77
CA ILE A 44 2.91 0.34 11.93
C ILE A 44 3.50 -0.82 12.73
N PRO A 45 2.86 -1.37 13.77
CA PRO A 45 3.43 -2.49 14.52
C PRO A 45 3.67 -3.72 13.63
N LEU A 46 4.79 -4.40 13.82
CA LEU A 46 4.99 -5.73 13.24
C LEU A 46 4.07 -6.74 13.94
N PRO A 47 3.38 -7.63 13.21
CA PRO A 47 2.68 -8.73 13.83
C PRO A 47 3.64 -9.58 14.65
N ALA A 48 3.20 -10.00 15.83
CA ALA A 48 3.95 -10.94 16.65
C ALA A 48 4.31 -12.18 15.81
N PRO A 49 5.50 -12.77 15.99
CA PRO A 49 5.81 -14.04 15.36
C PRO A 49 4.75 -15.06 15.75
N ASP A 50 4.17 -15.75 14.77
CA ASP A 50 3.26 -16.86 15.05
C ASP A 50 4.02 -17.89 15.88
N SER A 51 3.53 -18.16 17.09
CA SER A 51 4.09 -19.15 18.01
C SER A 51 3.82 -20.60 17.58
N LEU A 52 3.09 -20.79 16.48
CA LEU A 52 2.77 -22.09 15.93
C LEU A 52 3.55 -22.29 14.63
N PRO A 53 4.53 -23.21 14.59
CA PRO A 53 5.13 -23.63 13.34
C PRO A 53 4.04 -24.34 12.54
N THR A 54 3.34 -23.61 11.68
CA THR A 54 2.57 -24.22 10.62
C THR A 54 3.59 -24.98 9.80
N ARG A 55 3.58 -26.32 9.93
CA ARG A 55 4.57 -27.23 9.33
C ARG A 55 4.88 -26.70 7.93
N PRO A 56 6.13 -26.27 7.63
CA PRO A 56 6.46 -25.87 6.28
C PRO A 56 6.12 -27.07 5.41
N ARG A 57 5.09 -26.94 4.56
CA ARG A 57 4.98 -27.86 3.43
C ARG A 57 6.33 -27.76 2.76
N SER A 58 6.93 -28.91 2.45
CA SER A 58 8.19 -29.00 1.72
C SER A 58 8.07 -28.14 0.45
N SER A 59 8.44 -26.88 0.60
CA SER A 59 8.36 -25.82 -0.38
C SER A 59 9.73 -25.23 -0.24
N THR A 60 10.60 -25.69 -1.12
CA THR A 60 11.84 -25.01 -1.40
C THR A 60 11.53 -23.52 -1.49
N THR A 61 12.27 -22.71 -0.73
CA THR A 61 12.22 -21.23 -0.66
C THR A 61 12.37 -20.55 -2.04
N THR A 62 12.47 -21.33 -3.11
CA THR A 62 12.70 -20.95 -4.51
C THR A 62 11.49 -21.22 -5.42
N SER A 63 10.42 -21.87 -4.97
CA SER A 63 9.24 -22.10 -5.80
C SER A 63 8.36 -20.84 -5.85
N ILE A 64 8.29 -20.21 -7.02
CA ILE A 64 7.37 -19.11 -7.29
C ILE A 64 5.95 -19.68 -7.29
N ALA A 65 5.09 -19.14 -6.44
CA ALA A 65 3.69 -19.49 -6.37
C ALA A 65 3.01 -19.29 -7.73
N SER A 66 2.32 -20.33 -8.19
CA SER A 66 1.53 -20.32 -9.42
C SER A 66 0.11 -19.78 -9.17
N SER A 67 -0.35 -19.80 -7.91
CA SER A 67 -1.68 -19.32 -7.51
C SER A 67 -1.67 -18.60 -6.15
N ALA A 68 -2.73 -17.84 -5.84
CA ALA A 68 -2.88 -17.16 -4.56
C ALA A 68 -2.91 -18.13 -3.37
N SER A 69 -3.42 -19.36 -3.56
CA SER A 69 -3.49 -20.40 -2.54
C SER A 69 -2.11 -20.97 -2.13
N GLU A 70 -1.08 -20.74 -2.94
CA GLU A 70 0.31 -21.12 -2.65
C GLU A 70 1.08 -20.01 -1.91
N ILE A 71 0.50 -18.81 -1.79
CA ILE A 71 1.10 -17.72 -1.01
C ILE A 71 0.93 -18.04 0.47
N THR A 72 2.03 -18.00 1.22
CA THR A 72 2.06 -18.33 2.65
C THR A 72 2.62 -17.16 3.46
N LEU A 73 2.32 -17.12 4.76
CA LEU A 73 2.91 -16.14 5.67
C LEU A 73 4.39 -16.43 5.88
N SER A 74 5.20 -15.38 5.87
CA SER A 74 6.63 -15.45 6.13
C SER A 74 6.94 -15.08 7.58
N SER A 75 7.88 -15.82 8.18
CA SER A 75 8.50 -15.46 9.45
C SER A 75 9.59 -14.39 9.30
N ALA A 76 9.95 -13.98 8.08
CA ALA A 76 10.92 -12.92 7.85
C ALA A 76 10.47 -11.61 8.52
N ARG A 77 11.42 -10.88 9.10
CA ARG A 77 11.17 -9.61 9.78
C ARG A 77 12.23 -8.60 9.33
N PRO A 78 11.85 -7.34 9.08
CA PRO A 78 12.83 -6.28 8.87
C PRO A 78 13.54 -5.97 10.19
N ASP A 79 14.64 -5.23 10.10
CA ASP A 79 15.31 -4.69 11.26
C ASP A 79 14.37 -3.80 12.09
N SER A 80 14.66 -3.71 13.39
CA SER A 80 13.87 -2.85 14.27
C SER A 80 14.03 -1.39 13.84
N PRO A 81 12.94 -0.62 13.73
CA PRO A 81 13.05 0.78 13.35
C PRO A 81 13.73 1.60 14.47
N PRO A 82 14.22 2.80 14.14
CA PRO A 82 14.79 3.71 15.12
C PRO A 82 13.89 3.91 16.37
N PRO A 83 14.47 4.08 17.59
CA PRO A 83 13.70 4.10 18.83
C PRO A 83 12.60 5.16 18.92
N ASP A 84 12.79 6.29 18.25
CA ASP A 84 11.81 7.36 18.11
C ASP A 84 10.61 6.96 17.24
N VAL A 85 10.85 6.26 16.12
CA VAL A 85 9.80 5.70 15.24
C VAL A 85 9.08 4.53 15.90
N SER A 86 9.81 3.65 16.59
CA SER A 86 9.22 2.52 17.33
C SER A 86 8.19 2.98 18.38
N LYS A 87 8.41 4.14 19.02
CA LYS A 87 7.42 4.71 19.97
C LYS A 87 6.09 5.04 19.30
N LEU A 88 6.08 5.36 18.00
CA LEU A 88 4.87 5.68 17.25
C LEU A 88 3.95 4.47 17.05
N GLN A 89 4.51 3.25 17.08
CA GLN A 89 3.74 2.00 16.99
C GLN A 89 2.65 1.88 18.06
N LYS A 90 2.86 2.49 19.23
CA LYS A 90 1.87 2.50 20.31
C LYS A 90 0.56 3.18 19.92
N ALA A 91 0.60 4.16 19.00
CA ALA A 91 -0.58 4.90 18.57
C ALA A 91 -1.58 4.00 17.82
N TRP A 92 -1.10 3.01 17.07
CA TRP A 92 -1.93 2.08 16.29
C TRP A 92 -2.68 1.05 17.15
N GLY A 93 -2.29 0.86 18.41
CA GLY A 93 -2.91 -0.10 19.31
C GLY A 93 -2.76 -1.56 18.86
N LYS A 94 -3.78 -2.37 19.14
CA LYS A 94 -3.83 -3.80 18.79
C LYS A 94 -4.44 -4.00 17.39
N PRO A 95 -4.05 -5.06 16.67
CA PRO A 95 -4.67 -5.38 15.39
C PRO A 95 -6.16 -5.72 15.56
N LEU A 96 -6.96 -5.36 14.58
CA LEU A 96 -8.37 -5.69 14.47
C LEU A 96 -8.54 -7.21 14.30
N ARG A 97 -9.53 -7.77 14.99
CA ARG A 97 -9.88 -9.18 14.86
C ARG A 97 -10.75 -9.36 13.61
N LEU A 98 -10.19 -9.98 12.58
CA LEU A 98 -10.91 -10.36 11.36
C LEU A 98 -11.25 -11.86 11.39
N ALA A 99 -12.37 -12.24 10.80
CA ALA A 99 -12.71 -13.65 10.62
C ALA A 99 -11.79 -14.27 9.56
N ALA A 100 -11.45 -15.55 9.69
CA ALA A 100 -10.56 -16.25 8.76
C ALA A 100 -11.07 -16.21 7.30
N LYS A 101 -12.40 -16.25 7.11
CA LYS A 101 -13.04 -16.13 5.79
C LYS A 101 -12.77 -14.77 5.11
N ASP A 102 -12.62 -13.71 5.90
CA ASP A 102 -12.43 -12.33 5.42
C ASP A 102 -10.94 -11.96 5.38
N ASN A 103 -10.07 -12.81 5.94
CA ASN A 103 -8.62 -12.62 6.01
C ASN A 103 -7.85 -13.91 5.66
N PRO A 104 -7.99 -14.44 4.44
CA PRO A 104 -7.38 -15.71 4.04
C PRO A 104 -5.84 -15.69 4.06
N LEU A 105 -5.25 -14.50 3.96
CA LEU A 105 -3.80 -14.30 4.01
C LEU A 105 -3.29 -13.94 5.41
N GLY A 106 -4.15 -13.85 6.43
CA GLY A 106 -3.72 -13.55 7.80
C GLY A 106 -3.02 -12.19 7.97
N MET A 107 -3.46 -11.17 7.24
CA MET A 107 -2.92 -9.81 7.35
C MET A 107 -3.31 -9.18 8.69
N SER A 108 -2.39 -8.47 9.32
CA SER A 108 -2.71 -7.62 10.47
C SER A 108 -3.25 -6.28 10.00
N VAL A 109 -4.42 -5.90 10.50
CA VAL A 109 -5.06 -4.62 10.20
C VAL A 109 -5.10 -3.77 11.45
N TYR A 110 -4.61 -2.54 11.38
CA TYR A 110 -4.56 -1.60 12.47
C TYR A 110 -5.48 -0.40 12.18
N LYS A 111 -6.00 0.21 13.24
CA LYS A 111 -6.85 1.40 13.16
C LYS A 111 -6.29 2.48 14.07
N LEU A 112 -6.08 3.67 13.52
CA LEU A 112 -5.66 4.86 14.25
C LEU A 112 -6.73 5.94 14.07
N ALA A 113 -7.20 6.57 15.14
CA ALA A 113 -8.10 7.70 15.02
C ALA A 113 -7.36 8.91 14.42
N GLY A 114 -7.97 9.57 13.43
CA GLY A 114 -7.48 10.84 12.93
C GLY A 114 -7.71 11.94 13.96
N THR A 115 -6.77 12.88 14.05
CA THR A 115 -6.88 14.05 14.95
C THR A 115 -7.61 15.24 14.32
N ASP A 116 -7.91 15.17 13.03
CA ASP A 116 -8.58 16.21 12.24
C ASP A 116 -10.11 16.06 12.22
N GLY A 117 -10.65 15.06 12.91
CA GLY A 117 -12.09 14.76 12.91
C GLY A 117 -12.61 14.15 11.60
N LYS A 118 -11.74 13.84 10.63
CA LYS A 118 -12.14 13.29 9.32
C LYS A 118 -12.26 11.75 9.30
N GLY A 119 -12.07 11.11 10.45
CA GLY A 119 -12.31 9.67 10.62
C GLY A 119 -11.12 8.94 11.21
N ALA A 120 -10.74 7.84 10.58
CA ALA A 120 -9.67 6.97 11.05
C ALA A 120 -8.78 6.51 9.90
N TRP A 121 -7.50 6.38 10.19
CA TRP A 121 -6.51 5.78 9.31
C TRP A 121 -6.48 4.27 9.53
N PHE A 122 -6.34 3.53 8.44
CA PHE A 122 -6.20 2.08 8.46
C PHE A 122 -4.89 1.68 7.82
N ALA A 123 -4.20 0.74 8.46
CA ALA A 123 -2.95 0.18 7.96
C ALA A 123 -3.06 -1.34 7.90
N ARG A 124 -2.46 -1.94 6.87
CA ARG A 124 -2.33 -3.40 6.74
C ARG A 124 -0.86 -3.75 6.70
N ARG A 125 -0.45 -4.74 7.49
CA ARG A 125 0.95 -5.22 7.51
C ARG A 125 1.00 -6.75 7.50
N SER A 126 1.77 -7.29 6.59
CA SER A 126 2.07 -8.73 6.47
C SER A 126 3.35 -8.92 5.66
N VAL A 127 3.96 -10.10 5.81
CA VAL A 127 5.10 -10.54 5.01
C VAL A 127 4.76 -11.92 4.48
N HIS A 128 4.95 -12.15 3.19
CA HIS A 128 4.53 -13.38 2.52
C HIS A 128 5.66 -14.02 1.73
N CYS A 129 5.57 -15.34 1.59
CA CYS A 129 6.40 -16.16 0.72
C CYS A 129 5.60 -16.60 -0.53
N GLY A 130 6.30 -16.90 -1.62
CA GLY A 130 5.72 -17.42 -2.87
C GLY A 130 5.61 -16.38 -3.98
N LEU A 131 5.62 -15.08 -3.68
CA LEU A 131 5.67 -14.03 -4.71
C LEU A 131 7.00 -13.27 -4.62
N GLY A 132 7.88 -13.48 -5.60
CA GLY A 132 9.17 -12.78 -5.67
C GLY A 132 8.98 -11.27 -5.83
N PHE A 133 9.86 -10.48 -5.20
CA PHE A 133 9.78 -9.02 -5.17
C PHE A 133 9.67 -8.40 -6.57
N GLU A 134 10.48 -8.84 -7.54
CA GLU A 134 10.43 -8.34 -8.91
C GLU A 134 9.08 -8.56 -9.60
N ARG A 135 8.45 -9.73 -9.37
CA ARG A 135 7.11 -10.01 -9.92
C ARG A 135 6.05 -9.15 -9.25
N TRP A 136 6.14 -8.98 -7.92
CA TRP A 136 5.24 -8.10 -7.18
C TRP A 136 5.36 -6.64 -7.62
N LYS A 137 6.59 -6.12 -7.68
CA LYS A 137 6.91 -4.75 -8.13
C LYS A 137 6.39 -4.51 -9.55
N ARG A 138 6.67 -5.42 -10.48
CA ARG A 138 6.17 -5.32 -11.86
C ARG A 138 4.65 -5.32 -11.92
N ALA A 139 3.98 -6.22 -11.19
CA ALA A 139 2.52 -6.28 -11.16
C ALA A 139 1.92 -4.98 -10.59
N LEU A 140 2.54 -4.39 -9.57
CA LEU A 140 2.11 -3.10 -9.01
C LEU A 140 2.29 -1.96 -10.02
N GLN A 141 3.42 -1.92 -10.73
CA GLN A 141 3.71 -0.90 -11.75
C GLN A 141 2.83 -1.01 -13.00
N GLN A 142 2.34 -2.21 -13.32
CA GLN A 142 1.52 -2.46 -14.51
C GLN A 142 0.02 -2.39 -14.25
N GLU A 143 -0.42 -2.21 -13.00
CA GLU A 143 -1.85 -2.22 -12.66
C GLU A 143 -2.68 -1.25 -13.50
N PHE A 144 -2.36 0.05 -13.50
CA PHE A 144 -3.10 1.03 -14.30
C PHE A 144 -2.85 0.89 -15.81
N PRO A 145 -1.61 0.66 -16.29
CA PRO A 145 -1.37 0.33 -17.70
C PRO A 145 -2.19 -0.85 -18.23
N GLU A 146 -2.42 -1.90 -17.45
CA GLU A 146 -3.24 -3.05 -17.86
C GLU A 146 -4.72 -2.68 -17.93
N THR A 147 -5.24 -1.89 -16.98
CA THR A 147 -6.65 -1.48 -16.98
C THR A 147 -7.02 -0.66 -18.23
N MET A 148 -6.11 0.22 -18.70
CA MET A 148 -6.32 1.05 -19.89
C MET A 148 -6.35 0.29 -21.23
N LYS A 149 -5.94 -0.99 -21.25
CA LYS A 149 -5.98 -1.83 -22.47
C LYS A 149 -7.38 -2.38 -22.76
N ILE A 150 -8.26 -2.36 -21.77
CA ILE A 150 -9.59 -2.93 -21.86
C ILE A 150 -10.55 -1.79 -22.16
N ASP A 151 -11.18 -1.83 -23.33
CA ASP A 151 -12.27 -0.92 -23.67
C ASP A 151 -13.59 -1.51 -23.17
N GLY A 152 -14.33 -0.76 -22.36
CA GLY A 152 -15.53 -1.25 -21.68
C GLY A 152 -16.27 -0.17 -20.89
N GLY A 153 -17.45 -0.54 -20.37
CA GLY A 153 -18.23 0.34 -19.50
C GLY A 153 -17.61 0.53 -18.10
N PRO A 154 -18.23 1.36 -17.24
CA PRO A 154 -17.68 1.69 -15.92
C PRO A 154 -17.33 0.44 -15.08
N GLY A 155 -16.09 0.36 -14.64
CA GLY A 155 -15.59 -0.73 -13.79
C GLY A 155 -15.14 -1.99 -14.54
N VAL A 156 -15.30 -2.07 -15.86
CA VAL A 156 -14.80 -3.19 -16.67
C VAL A 156 -13.27 -3.13 -16.73
N GLY A 157 -12.62 -4.22 -16.36
CA GLY A 157 -11.15 -4.30 -16.36
C GLY A 157 -10.49 -3.73 -15.11
N ASN A 158 -11.24 -3.14 -14.16
CA ASN A 158 -10.69 -2.61 -12.91
C ASN A 158 -9.94 -3.69 -12.12
N ILE A 159 -8.72 -3.36 -11.71
CA ILE A 159 -7.92 -4.20 -10.85
C ILE A 159 -8.12 -3.69 -9.42
N ARG A 160 -8.52 -4.59 -8.52
CA ARG A 160 -8.82 -4.23 -7.10
C ARG A 160 -9.86 -3.11 -6.95
N GLY A 161 -10.78 -3.01 -7.91
CA GLY A 161 -11.90 -2.06 -7.89
C GLY A 161 -11.59 -0.69 -8.49
N ILE A 162 -10.34 -0.41 -8.87
CA ILE A 162 -9.92 0.85 -9.47
C ILE A 162 -9.33 0.57 -10.87
N GLY A 163 -9.66 1.42 -11.83
CA GLY A 163 -9.13 1.40 -13.19
C GLY A 163 -8.46 2.74 -13.51
N GLY A 164 -7.42 2.71 -14.33
CA GLY A 164 -6.90 3.90 -14.98
C GLY A 164 -7.65 4.16 -16.28
N GLU A 165 -8.08 5.41 -16.47
CA GLU A 165 -8.72 5.89 -17.70
C GLU A 165 -7.66 6.46 -18.66
N ARG A 166 -6.72 7.23 -18.10
CA ARG A 166 -5.57 7.77 -18.85
C ARG A 166 -4.42 8.14 -17.93
N CYS A 167 -3.20 8.05 -18.44
CA CYS A 167 -2.04 8.69 -17.85
C CYS A 167 -2.08 10.19 -18.20
N VAL A 168 -2.21 11.04 -17.19
CA VAL A 168 -2.25 12.50 -17.33
C VAL A 168 -0.84 13.05 -17.46
N GLU A 169 0.09 12.51 -16.67
CA GLU A 169 1.46 12.97 -16.60
C GLU A 169 2.40 11.82 -16.21
N CYS A 170 3.58 11.77 -16.83
CA CYS A 170 4.65 10.86 -16.44
C CYS A 170 5.96 11.64 -16.48
N ARG A 171 6.69 11.65 -15.36
CA ARG A 171 7.96 12.37 -15.22
C ARG A 171 8.96 11.55 -14.44
N GLU A 172 10.21 11.65 -14.89
CA GLU A 172 11.36 11.08 -14.20
C GLU A 172 12.20 12.21 -13.61
N ALA A 173 12.75 11.96 -12.43
CA ALA A 173 13.68 12.86 -11.75
C ALA A 173 14.79 12.04 -11.09
N GLY A 174 15.79 12.72 -10.52
CA GLY A 174 16.74 12.05 -9.65
C GLY A 174 16.00 11.30 -8.54
N GLY A 175 16.37 10.04 -8.32
CA GLY A 175 15.79 9.20 -7.27
C GLY A 175 14.47 8.50 -7.59
N GLY A 176 13.76 8.82 -8.68
CA GLY A 176 12.51 8.11 -8.97
C GLY A 176 11.67 8.59 -10.16
N LYS A 177 10.42 8.12 -10.19
CA LYS A 177 9.42 8.40 -11.22
C LYS A 177 8.09 8.78 -10.58
N MET A 178 7.43 9.79 -11.15
CA MET A 178 6.08 10.19 -10.82
C MET A 178 5.15 9.92 -12.00
N GLU A 179 4.01 9.30 -11.72
CA GLU A 179 2.94 9.10 -12.71
C GLU A 179 1.63 9.58 -12.10
N VAL A 180 0.90 10.40 -12.84
CA VAL A 180 -0.43 10.90 -12.48
C VAL A 180 -1.44 10.27 -13.42
N TYR A 181 -2.39 9.53 -12.86
CA TYR A 181 -3.45 8.87 -13.61
C TYR A 181 -4.80 9.49 -13.26
N HIS A 182 -5.67 9.59 -14.27
CA HIS A 182 -7.10 9.77 -14.05
C HIS A 182 -7.68 8.37 -13.79
N LEU A 183 -8.24 8.18 -12.60
CA LEU A 183 -8.72 6.88 -12.15
C LEU A 183 -10.25 6.86 -12.12
N SER A 184 -10.83 5.68 -12.31
CA SER A 184 -12.25 5.44 -12.13
C SER A 184 -12.49 4.24 -11.22
N ALA A 185 -13.57 4.30 -10.44
CA ALA A 185 -14.01 3.22 -9.58
C ALA A 185 -15.53 3.04 -9.67
N GLN A 186 -15.95 1.78 -9.83
CA GLN A 186 -17.35 1.39 -9.72
C GLN A 186 -17.57 0.70 -8.38
N PHE A 187 -18.34 1.35 -7.50
CA PHE A 187 -18.74 0.77 -6.23
C PHE A 187 -19.99 -0.10 -6.40
N PRO A 188 -20.21 -1.11 -5.53
CA PRO A 188 -21.49 -1.79 -5.45
C PRO A 188 -22.64 -0.80 -5.25
N GLY A 189 -23.76 -1.03 -5.94
CA GLY A 189 -24.94 -0.16 -5.89
C GLY A 189 -25.48 0.06 -4.46
N PRO A 190 -26.18 1.17 -4.20
CA PRO A 190 -26.75 2.16 -5.14
C PRO A 190 -25.80 3.33 -5.49
N THR A 191 -24.50 3.20 -5.21
CA THR A 191 -23.54 4.29 -5.40
C THR A 191 -23.20 4.49 -6.89
N THR A 192 -23.23 5.74 -7.35
CA THR A 192 -22.74 6.10 -8.69
C THR A 192 -21.23 5.88 -8.80
N PRO A 193 -20.70 5.52 -9.98
CA PRO A 193 -19.25 5.51 -10.21
C PRO A 193 -18.59 6.84 -9.83
N ARG A 194 -17.30 6.77 -9.50
CA ARG A 194 -16.46 7.89 -9.08
C ARG A 194 -15.19 7.94 -9.91
N ASP A 195 -14.71 9.16 -10.12
CA ASP A 195 -13.42 9.49 -10.71
C ASP A 195 -12.49 10.16 -9.69
N PHE A 196 -11.17 10.05 -9.94
CA PHE A 196 -10.11 10.62 -9.11
C PHE A 196 -8.95 11.11 -9.99
#